data_AF-A0A7C3YP69-F1
#
_entry.id   AF-A0A7C3YP69-F1
#
_cell.length_a   1.000
_cell.length_b   1.000
_cell.length_c   1.000
_cell.angle_alpha   90.00
_cell.angle_beta   90.00
_cell.angle_gamma   90.00
#
_symmetry.space_group_name_H-M   'P 1'
#
loop_
_entity.id
_entity.type
_entity.pdbx_description
1 polymer ?
#
loop_
_entity_poly.entity_id
_entity_poly.type
_entity_poly.pdbx_seq_one_letter_code
_entity_poly.pdbx_strand_id
1 'polypeptide(L)' 'MKKRSMKILILYITILIALPCKCEEEIRPFNFLFLDAGAKPAALGGAYTAISNDVNALNYNPA' A
#
# COMPACT_ATOMS: atom_id res chain seq x y z
N MET A 1 -30.23 24.40 -17.99
CA MET A 1 -28.76 24.62 -17.97
C MET A 1 -28.21 24.47 -19.39
N LYS A 2 -27.43 25.45 -19.86
CA LYS A 2 -26.95 25.53 -21.26
C LYS A 2 -25.93 24.41 -21.50
N LYS A 3 -26.02 23.67 -22.62
CA LYS A 3 -25.16 22.50 -22.95
C LYS A 3 -23.64 22.74 -22.78
N ARG A 4 -23.19 24.00 -22.89
CA ARG A 4 -21.79 24.40 -22.65
C ARG A 4 -21.39 24.32 -21.17
N SER A 5 -22.30 24.66 -20.26
CA SER A 5 -22.06 24.61 -18.80
C SER A 5 -21.89 23.16 -18.30
N MET A 6 -22.56 22.19 -18.94
CA MET A 6 -22.46 20.77 -18.57
C MET A 6 -21.09 20.16 -18.94
N LYS A 7 -20.52 20.55 -20.09
CA LYS A 7 -19.17 20.09 -20.50
C LYS A 7 -18.08 20.63 -19.57
N ILE A 8 -18.21 21.89 -19.15
CA ILE A 8 -17.29 22.50 -18.18
C ILE A 8 -17.35 21.74 -16.86
N LEU A 9 -18.56 21.42 -16.38
CA LEU A 9 -18.74 20.64 -15.15
C LEU A 9 -18.09 19.26 -15.25
N ILE A 10 -18.27 18.54 -16.37
CA ILE A 10 -17.65 17.23 -16.59
C ILE A 10 -16.11 17.33 -16.61
N LEU A 11 -15.56 18.38 -17.21
CA LEU A 11 -14.11 18.62 -17.21
C LEU A 11 -13.58 18.86 -15.79
N TYR A 12 -14.28 19.65 -14.97
CA TYR A 12 -13.88 19.86 -13.57
C TYR A 12 -13.93 18.57 -12.74
N ILE A 13 -14.98 17.75 -12.92
CA ILE A 13 -15.11 16.47 -12.20
C ILE A 13 -14.00 15.49 -12.60
N THR A 14 -13.68 15.39 -13.89
CA THR A 14 -12.60 14.51 -14.36
C THR A 14 -11.23 14.94 -13.85
N ILE A 15 -10.96 16.25 -13.77
CA ILE A 15 -9.72 16.78 -13.17
C ILE A 15 -9.65 16.47 -11.67
N LEU A 16 -10.76 16.58 -10.93
CA LEU A 16 -10.80 16.28 -9.49
C LEU A 16 -10.62 14.79 -9.17
N ILE A 17 -11.03 13.88 -10.04
CA ILE A 17 -10.84 12.43 -9.86
C ILE A 17 -9.39 12.01 -10.17
N ALA A 18 -8.69 12.75 -11.03
CA ALA A 18 -7.32 12.42 -11.44
C ALA A 18 -6.24 12.88 -10.44
N LEU A 19 -6.61 13.43 -9.26
CA LEU A 19 -5.61 13.76 -8.25
C LEU A 19 -4.97 12.46 -7.73
N PRO A 20 -3.62 12.35 -7.73
CA PRO A 20 -2.96 11.24 -7.08
C PRO A 20 -3.27 11.31 -5.59
N CYS A 21 -4.06 10.35 -5.10
CA CYS A 21 -4.19 10.13 -3.67
C CYS A 21 -2.81 9.73 -3.16
N LYS A 22 -2.13 10.65 -2.48
CA LYS A 22 -0.95 10.30 -1.71
C LYS A 22 -1.45 9.54 -0.49
N CYS A 23 -1.09 8.26 -0.39
CA CYS A 23 -1.12 7.61 0.91
C CYS A 23 -0.14 8.38 1.79
N GLU A 24 -0.63 8.87 2.93
CA GLU A 24 0.25 9.45 3.95
C GLU A 24 1.25 8.36 4.36
N GLU A 25 2.53 8.62 4.15
CA GLU A 25 3.57 7.70 4.57
C GLU A 25 3.76 7.89 6.07
N GLU A 26 3.34 6.89 6.85
CA GLU A 26 3.59 6.89 8.28
C GLU A 26 5.11 6.76 8.50
N ILE A 27 5.74 7.82 8.99
CA ILE A 27 7.15 7.79 9.40
C ILE A 27 7.21 6.99 10.71
N ARG A 28 7.29 5.66 10.61
CA ARG A 28 7.51 4.80 11.77
C ARG A 28 9.00 4.76 12.10
N PRO A 29 9.40 5.03 13.36
CA PRO A 29 10.77 4.77 13.76
C PRO A 29 11.05 3.27 13.58
N PHE A 30 12.29 2.94 13.22
CA PHE A 30 12.73 1.56 12.97
C PHE A 30 12.01 0.84 11.81
N ASN A 31 11.69 1.56 10.71
CA ASN A 31 11.11 0.99 9.48
C ASN A 31 11.81 -0.26 8.95
N PHE A 32 13.11 -0.44 9.22
CA PHE A 32 13.87 -1.63 8.83
C PHE A 32 13.33 -2.93 9.45
N LEU A 33 12.61 -2.88 10.57
CA LEU A 33 12.00 -4.07 11.19
C LEU A 33 10.89 -4.67 10.33
N PHE A 34 10.28 -3.87 9.46
CA PHE A 34 9.21 -4.29 8.56
C PHE A 34 9.72 -4.65 7.17
N LEU A 35 11.04 -4.59 6.94
CA LEU A 35 11.64 -5.09 5.71
C LEU A 35 11.63 -6.60 5.71
N ASP A 36 11.41 -7.17 4.52
CA ASP A 36 11.37 -8.61 4.38
C ASP A 36 12.76 -9.24 4.62
N ALA A 37 12.90 -9.95 5.73
CA ALA A 37 14.07 -10.70 6.15
C ALA A 37 14.10 -12.07 5.46
N GLY A 38 14.46 -12.09 4.18
CA GLY A 38 14.69 -13.32 3.39
C GLY A 38 13.89 -13.41 2.09
N ALA A 39 14.28 -14.32 1.20
CA ALA A 39 13.68 -14.42 -0.13
C ALA A 39 12.24 -14.97 -0.10
N LYS A 40 11.98 -15.98 0.72
CA LYS A 40 10.63 -16.52 0.92
C LYS A 40 9.72 -15.48 1.57
N PRO A 41 10.19 -14.72 2.58
CA PRO A 41 9.45 -13.58 3.06
C PRO A 41 9.40 -12.35 2.17
N ALA A 42 10.07 -12.29 1.03
CA ALA A 42 9.80 -11.27 0.03
C ALA A 42 8.77 -11.76 -1.00
N ALA A 43 8.84 -13.04 -1.35
CA ALA A 43 8.04 -13.64 -2.42
C ALA A 43 6.52 -13.74 -2.11
N LEU A 44 6.13 -13.73 -0.83
CA LEU A 44 4.71 -13.75 -0.43
C LEU A 44 4.15 -12.36 -0.07
N GLY A 45 4.90 -11.28 -0.30
CA GLY A 45 4.47 -9.89 -0.07
C GLY A 45 4.00 -9.58 1.35
N GLY A 46 4.70 -10.03 2.40
CA GLY A 46 4.33 -9.73 3.80
C GLY A 46 3.49 -10.82 4.50
N ALA A 47 2.99 -11.83 3.77
CA ALA A 47 2.07 -12.82 4.29
C ALA A 47 2.76 -14.03 4.98
N TYR A 48 3.39 -13.79 6.15
CA TYR A 48 4.23 -14.80 6.85
C TYR A 48 3.63 -15.37 8.13
N THR A 49 2.53 -14.82 8.61
CA THR A 49 1.96 -15.17 9.93
C THR A 49 1.46 -16.62 10.03
N ALA A 50 1.22 -17.30 8.91
CA ALA A 50 0.70 -18.67 8.87
C ALA A 50 1.72 -19.73 8.43
N ILE A 51 3.01 -19.38 8.28
CA ILE A 51 4.04 -20.32 7.80
C ILE A 51 4.64 -21.10 8.96
N SER A 52 4.51 -22.43 8.92
CA SER A 52 5.18 -23.33 9.86
C SER A 52 6.60 -23.69 9.37
N ASN A 53 7.50 -23.97 10.32
CA ASN A 53 8.86 -24.48 10.09
C ASN A 53 9.74 -23.61 9.17
N ASP A 54 9.70 -22.28 9.32
CA ASP A 54 10.63 -21.37 8.63
C ASP A 54 11.68 -20.80 9.60
N VAL A 55 12.93 -20.70 9.15
CA VAL A 55 13.99 -20.07 9.97
C VAL A 55 13.70 -18.59 10.25
N ASN A 56 12.97 -17.93 9.36
CA ASN A 56 12.56 -16.54 9.53
C ASN A 56 11.29 -16.40 10.39
N ALA A 57 10.63 -17.50 10.79
CA ALA A 57 9.42 -17.45 11.62
C ALA A 57 9.66 -16.68 12.93
N LEU A 58 10.89 -16.73 13.48
CA LEU A 58 11.27 -15.95 14.66
C LEU A 58 11.07 -14.43 14.49
N ASN A 59 11.23 -13.91 13.26
CA ASN A 59 11.11 -12.49 12.95
C ASN A 59 9.65 -12.05 12.68
N TYR A 60 8.75 -12.99 12.36
CA TYR A 60 7.39 -12.70 11.88
C TYR A 60 6.27 -13.25 12.77
N ASN A 61 6.42 -14.48 13.26
CA ASN A 61 5.46 -15.15 14.15
C ASN A 61 6.16 -16.30 14.92
N PRO A 62 6.78 -16.01 16.09
CA PRO A 62 7.48 -17.02 16.89
C PRO A 62 6.56 -17.90 17.78
N ALA A 63 5.23 -17.73 17.70
CA ALA A 63 4.26 -18.40 18.59
C ALA A 63 3.96 -19.86 18.23
#